data_AF-A0A545TQ11-F1
#
_entry.id   AF-A0A545TQ11-F1
#
_cell.length_a   1.000
_cell.length_b   1.000
_cell.length_c   1.000
_cell.angle_alpha   90.00
_cell.angle_beta   90.00
_cell.angle_gamma   90.00
#
_symmetry.space_group_name_H-M   'P 1'
#
loop_
_entity.id
_entity.type
_entity.pdbx_description
1 polymer ?
#
loop_
_entity_poly.entity_id
_entity_poly.type
_entity_poly.pdbx_seq_one_letter_code
_entity_poly.pdbx_strand_id
1 'polypeptide(L)'
;MVTKKSFRDQIRGALSQSGWEVVQIDGEPDWWADEHWTISSTTRAYGYTLVVSFLVDPQHDGPRKSSAIWEIPVGKTRPRDWLDHDTRIAVLEMQKGHFAEKLDSFIREIDRHRDLLRS
;
A
#
# COMPACT_ATOMS: atom_id res chain seq x y z
N MET A 1 -16.16 20.53 13.26
CA MET A 1 -16.12 19.07 13.03
C MET A 1 -14.74 18.72 12.50
N VAL A 2 -13.95 17.93 13.23
CA VAL A 2 -12.70 17.38 12.70
C VAL A 2 -13.05 16.08 12.00
N THR A 3 -13.02 16.06 10.67
CA THR A 3 -13.24 14.85 9.89
C THR A 3 -12.09 13.88 10.18
N LYS A 4 -12.38 12.72 10.76
CA LYS A 4 -11.38 11.67 11.00
C LYS A 4 -10.84 11.22 9.64
N LYS A 5 -9.56 11.46 9.35
CA LYS A 5 -8.91 11.01 8.10
C LYS A 5 -8.97 9.48 8.02
N SER A 6 -9.31 8.94 6.87
CA SER A 6 -9.26 7.49 6.65
C SER A 6 -7.82 6.99 6.71
N PHE A 7 -7.60 5.68 6.90
CA PHE A 7 -6.24 5.13 6.82
C PHE A 7 -5.65 5.28 5.41
N ARG A 8 -6.49 5.25 4.37
CA ARG A 8 -6.10 5.52 2.98
C ARG A 8 -5.55 6.94 2.83
N ASP A 9 -6.21 7.94 3.42
CA ASP A 9 -5.73 9.32 3.39
C ASP A 9 -4.39 9.47 4.13
N GLN A 10 -4.19 8.71 5.21
CA GLN A 10 -2.94 8.70 5.95
C GLN A 10 -1.81 8.07 5.14
N ILE A 11 -2.04 6.92 4.50
CA ILE A 11 -1.08 6.26 3.60
C ILE A 11 -0.73 7.17 2.43
N ARG A 12 -1.73 7.75 1.76
CA ARG A 12 -1.53 8.66 0.63
C ARG A 12 -0.75 9.91 1.05
N GLY A 13 -1.07 10.47 2.21
CA GLY A 13 -0.34 11.60 2.78
C GLY A 13 1.12 11.27 3.04
N ALA A 14 1.40 10.11 3.65
CA ALA A 14 2.76 9.68 3.96
C ALA A 14 3.58 9.38 2.70
N LEU A 15 2.98 8.72 1.70
CA LEU A 15 3.58 8.52 0.38
C LEU A 15 3.94 9.86 -0.29
N SER A 16 2.99 10.79 -0.33
CA SER A 16 3.20 12.14 -0.89
C SER A 16 4.31 12.90 -0.20
N GLN A 17 4.35 12.88 1.14
CA GLN A 17 5.40 13.49 1.93
C GLN A 17 6.77 12.89 1.67
N SER A 18 6.85 11.62 1.28
CA SER A 18 8.11 10.95 0.93
C SER A 18 8.43 10.96 -0.58
N GLY A 19 7.74 11.79 -1.36
CA GLY A 19 8.04 11.96 -2.78
C GLY A 19 7.52 10.83 -3.67
N TRP A 20 6.38 10.25 -3.31
CA TRP A 20 5.60 9.34 -4.13
C TRP A 20 4.22 9.93 -4.45
N GLU A 21 3.76 9.74 -5.68
CA GLU A 21 2.43 10.15 -6.11
C GLU A 21 1.60 8.94 -6.51
N VAL A 22 0.33 8.90 -6.10
CA VAL A 22 -0.62 7.89 -6.61
C VAL A 22 -1.07 8.33 -7.99
N VAL A 23 -0.65 7.61 -9.02
CA VAL A 23 -0.93 7.95 -10.43
C VAL A 23 -2.11 7.16 -11.00
N GLN A 24 -2.46 6.03 -10.39
CA GLN A 24 -3.59 5.20 -10.81
C GLN A 24 -4.17 4.47 -9.60
N ILE A 25 -5.50 4.34 -9.59
CA ILE A 25 -6.25 3.52 -8.63
C ILE A 25 -7.13 2.58 -9.45
N ASP A 26 -6.94 1.28 -9.24
CA ASP A 26 -7.71 0.23 -9.88
C ASP A 26 -8.50 -0.50 -8.79
N GLY A 27 -9.82 -0.50 -8.87
CA GLY A 27 -10.63 -1.40 -8.05
C GLY A 27 -10.52 -2.83 -8.58
N GLU A 28 -10.60 -3.84 -7.71
CA GLU A 28 -10.52 -5.23 -8.16
C GLU A 28 -11.82 -6.04 -8.01
N PRO A 29 -12.14 -6.89 -9.02
CA PRO A 29 -13.26 -7.81 -8.91
C PRO A 29 -12.95 -8.92 -7.90
N ASP A 30 -11.68 -9.29 -7.74
CA ASP A 30 -11.23 -10.40 -6.91
C ASP A 30 -11.62 -10.23 -5.44
N TRP A 31 -12.19 -11.28 -4.85
CA TRP A 31 -12.74 -11.25 -3.49
C TRP A 31 -11.69 -10.91 -2.42
N TRP A 32 -10.42 -11.22 -2.69
CA TRP A 32 -9.28 -11.06 -1.80
C TRP A 32 -8.58 -9.70 -1.91
N ALA A 33 -8.99 -8.84 -2.85
CA ALA A 33 -8.45 -7.49 -3.02
C ALA A 33 -9.58 -6.45 -3.08
N ASP A 34 -9.35 -5.31 -2.46
CA ASP A 34 -10.24 -4.16 -2.54
C ASP A 34 -9.84 -3.24 -3.71
N GLU A 35 -8.57 -2.83 -3.74
CA GLU A 35 -8.01 -1.99 -4.78
C GLU A 35 -6.48 -2.14 -4.87
N HIS A 36 -5.91 -1.67 -5.98
CA HIS A 36 -4.48 -1.45 -6.15
C HIS A 36 -4.21 0.01 -6.51
N TRP A 37 -3.16 0.57 -5.91
CA TRP A 37 -2.65 1.88 -6.28
C TRP A 37 -1.33 1.70 -7.00
N THR A 38 -1.21 2.29 -8.18
CA THR A 38 0.11 2.50 -8.79
C THR A 38 0.66 3.81 -8.25
N ILE A 39 1.83 3.74 -7.64
CA ILE A 39 2.56 4.91 -7.16
C ILE A 39 3.78 5.16 -8.05
N SER A 40 4.10 6.42 -8.30
CA SER A 40 5.27 6.85 -9.08
C SER A 40 6.14 7.73 -8.21
N SER A 41 7.47 7.53 -8.26
CA SER A 41 8.39 8.41 -7.57
C SER A 41 8.48 9.76 -8.27
N THR A 42 8.31 10.84 -7.51
CA THR A 42 8.42 12.23 -7.99
C THR A 42 9.76 12.87 -7.68
N THR A 43 10.66 12.12 -7.02
CA THR A 43 11.98 12.63 -6.59
C THR A 43 13.12 11.76 -7.13
N ARG A 44 13.70 10.89 -6.29
CA ARG A 44 14.74 9.93 -6.70
C ARG A 44 14.13 8.82 -7.55
N ALA A 45 14.88 8.28 -8.51
CA ALA A 45 14.36 7.34 -9.51
C ALA A 45 13.04 7.84 -10.13
N TYR A 46 13.00 9.10 -10.58
CA TYR A 46 11.80 9.75 -11.10
C TYR A 46 11.09 8.88 -12.15
N GLY A 47 9.78 8.71 -12.01
CA GLY A 47 8.96 7.88 -12.88
C GLY A 47 9.02 6.38 -12.58
N TYR A 48 9.86 5.93 -11.63
CA TYR A 48 9.83 4.54 -11.16
C TYR A 48 8.52 4.25 -10.44
N THR A 49 7.88 3.15 -10.81
CA THR A 49 6.57 2.79 -10.29
C THR A 49 6.61 1.56 -9.40
N LEU A 50 5.71 1.56 -8.42
CA LEU A 50 5.40 0.42 -7.56
C LEU A 50 3.89 0.27 -7.45
N VAL A 51 3.44 -0.90 -6.99
CA VAL A 51 2.03 -1.20 -6.77
C VAL A 51 1.80 -1.43 -5.28
N VAL A 52 0.91 -0.64 -4.70
CA VAL A 52 0.37 -0.81 -3.34
C VAL A 52 -0.94 -1.58 -3.46
N SER A 53 -1.07 -2.71 -2.77
CA SER A 53 -2.26 -3.56 -2.88
C SER A 53 -3.02 -3.60 -1.56
N PHE A 54 -4.34 -3.45 -1.58
CA PHE A 54 -5.15 -3.49 -0.36
C PHE A 54 -5.82 -4.86 -0.26
N LEU A 55 -5.16 -5.78 0.44
CA LEU A 55 -5.64 -7.15 0.57
C LEU A 55 -6.72 -7.23 1.63
N VAL A 56 -7.75 -8.03 1.35
CA VAL A 56 -8.87 -8.32 2.24
C VAL A 56 -8.54 -9.59 3.01
N ASP A 57 -8.91 -9.64 4.28
CA ASP A 57 -8.83 -10.85 5.11
C ASP A 57 -9.56 -12.02 4.40
N PRO A 58 -8.86 -13.12 4.08
CA PRO A 58 -9.49 -14.23 3.39
C PRO A 58 -10.65 -14.89 4.16
N GLN A 59 -10.71 -14.69 5.47
CA GLN A 59 -11.79 -15.19 6.34
C GLN A 59 -12.98 -14.23 6.43
N HIS A 60 -12.94 -13.09 5.74
CA HIS A 60 -14.03 -12.12 5.77
C HIS A 60 -15.22 -12.55 4.90
N ASP A 61 -16.36 -12.77 5.55
CA ASP A 61 -17.64 -13.09 4.90
C ASP A 61 -18.61 -11.88 4.84
N GLY A 62 -18.09 -10.68 5.13
CA GLY A 62 -18.91 -9.47 5.14
C GLY A 62 -19.09 -8.85 3.76
N PRO A 63 -20.17 -8.07 3.54
CA PRO A 63 -20.46 -7.47 2.23
C PRO A 63 -19.55 -6.31 1.84
N ARG A 64 -18.61 -5.89 2.71
CA ARG A 64 -17.77 -4.70 2.52
C ARG A 64 -16.27 -5.02 2.67
N LYS A 65 -15.62 -5.36 1.55
CA LYS A 65 -14.17 -5.58 1.42
C LYS A 65 -13.34 -4.51 2.13
N SER A 66 -13.65 -3.23 1.92
CA SER A 66 -12.88 -2.10 2.44
C SER A 66 -12.82 -2.01 3.97
N SER A 67 -13.69 -2.73 4.69
CA SER A 67 -13.70 -2.81 6.16
C SER A 67 -12.84 -3.94 6.72
N ALA A 68 -12.38 -4.85 5.85
CA ALA A 68 -11.64 -6.05 6.20
C ALA A 68 -10.24 -6.07 5.57
N ILE A 69 -9.67 -4.90 5.29
CA ILE A 69 -8.28 -4.82 4.87
C ILE A 69 -7.39 -5.31 6.01
N TRP A 70 -6.65 -6.39 5.79
CA TRP A 70 -5.78 -7.01 6.80
C TRP A 70 -4.31 -6.64 6.60
N GLU A 71 -3.91 -6.39 5.35
CA GLU A 71 -2.52 -6.26 4.93
C GLU A 71 -2.45 -5.41 3.66
N ILE A 72 -1.41 -4.58 3.59
CA ILE A 72 -1.16 -3.71 2.45
C ILE A 72 0.30 -3.90 1.99
N PRO A 73 0.57 -4.87 1.11
CA PRO A 73 1.90 -5.03 0.52
C PRO A 73 2.17 -4.00 -0.58
N VAL A 74 3.45 -3.71 -0.77
CA VAL A 74 3.98 -2.98 -1.93
C VAL A 74 4.92 -3.89 -2.70
N GLY A 75 4.76 -3.92 -4.02
CA GLY A 75 5.62 -4.69 -4.91
C GLY A 75 5.89 -3.97 -6.22
N LYS A 76 6.79 -4.55 -7.03
CA LYS A 76 7.05 -4.06 -8.41
C LYS A 76 5.88 -4.33 -9.35
N THR A 77 5.09 -5.36 -9.04
CA THR A 77 3.95 -5.83 -9.81
C THR A 77 2.79 -6.10 -8.86
N ARG A 78 1.57 -6.21 -9.41
CA ARG A 78 0.43 -6.69 -8.64
C ARG A 78 0.70 -8.12 -8.15
N PRO A 79 0.24 -8.48 -6.94
CA PRO A 79 0.23 -9.86 -6.49
C PRO A 79 -0.71 -10.69 -7.38
N ARG A 80 -0.35 -11.94 -7.67
CA ARG A 80 -1.22 -12.86 -8.44
C ARG A 80 -2.42 -13.36 -7.64
N ASP A 81 -2.22 -13.48 -6.32
CA ASP A 81 -3.23 -13.86 -5.35
C ASP A 81 -2.83 -13.34 -3.95
N TRP A 82 -3.64 -13.63 -2.94
CA TRP A 82 -3.41 -13.20 -1.56
C TRP A 82 -2.20 -13.88 -0.87
N LEU A 83 -1.63 -14.95 -1.46
CA LEU A 83 -0.44 -15.67 -0.97
C LEU A 83 0.84 -15.25 -1.70
N ASP A 84 0.76 -14.34 -2.67
CA ASP A 84 1.93 -13.86 -3.41
C ASP A 84 2.82 -12.99 -2.51
N HIS A 85 3.87 -13.63 -1.98
CA HIS A 85 4.89 -12.99 -1.14
C HIS A 85 6.16 -12.59 -1.92
N ASP A 86 6.39 -13.20 -3.08
CA ASP A 86 7.64 -13.08 -3.85
C ASP A 86 7.87 -11.67 -4.41
N THR A 87 6.78 -10.92 -4.60
CA THR A 87 6.80 -9.59 -5.20
C THR A 87 6.92 -8.47 -4.17
N ARG A 88 6.93 -8.79 -2.87
CA ARG A 88 6.78 -7.81 -1.78
C ARG A 88 8.11 -7.15 -1.41
N ILE A 89 8.10 -5.82 -1.45
CA ILE A 89 9.17 -4.94 -0.98
C ILE A 89 8.93 -4.52 0.46
N ALA A 90 7.68 -4.16 0.78
CA ALA A 90 7.27 -3.68 2.09
C ALA A 90 5.84 -4.13 2.36
N VAL A 91 5.47 -4.21 3.64
CA VAL A 91 4.13 -4.62 4.07
C VAL A 91 3.67 -3.74 5.23
N LEU A 92 2.44 -3.23 5.13
CA LEU A 92 1.74 -2.57 6.23
C LEU A 92 0.62 -3.48 6.73
N GLU A 93 0.80 -4.04 7.92
CA GLU A 93 -0.21 -4.85 8.59
C GLU A 93 -1.26 -3.98 9.28
N MET A 94 -2.54 -4.30 9.07
CA MET A 94 -3.68 -3.53 9.60
C MET A 94 -4.20 -4.04 10.95
N GLN A 95 -3.47 -4.95 11.61
CA GLN A 95 -3.79 -5.42 12.97
C GLN A 95 -3.86 -4.25 13.98
N LYS A 96 -4.65 -4.43 15.04
CA LYS A 96 -4.91 -3.39 16.05
C LYS A 96 -3.62 -2.84 16.69
N GLY A 97 -3.54 -1.51 16.78
CA GLY A 97 -2.47 -0.78 17.49
C GLY A 97 -1.31 -0.37 16.59
N HIS A 98 -0.58 0.68 17.00
CA HIS A 98 0.67 1.14 16.38
C HIS A 98 0.62 1.50 14.89
N PHE A 99 -0.55 1.84 14.34
CA PHE A 99 -0.69 2.16 12.90
C PHE A 99 0.31 3.23 12.43
N ALA A 100 0.52 4.29 13.20
CA ALA A 100 1.46 5.36 12.85
C ALA A 100 2.90 4.83 12.75
N GLU A 101 3.37 4.06 13.74
CA GLU A 101 4.71 3.48 13.75
C GLU A 101 4.90 2.49 12.60
N LYS A 102 3.88 1.65 12.34
CA LYS A 102 3.88 0.71 11.22
C LYS A 102 3.91 1.43 9.87
N LEU A 103 3.16 2.52 9.73
CA LEU A 103 3.16 3.35 8.52
C LEU A 103 4.53 3.99 8.30
N ASP A 104 5.17 4.54 9.35
CA ASP A 104 6.51 5.12 9.25
C ASP A 104 7.56 4.08 8.87
N SER A 105 7.44 2.85 9.39
CA SER A 105 8.32 1.74 8.99
C SER A 105 8.08 1.36 7.53
N PHE A 106 6.82 1.23 7.12
CA PHE A 106 6.42 0.88 5.76
C PHE A 106 6.95 1.87 4.72
N ILE A 107 6.82 3.17 4.95
CA ILE A 107 7.35 4.20 4.04
C ILE A 107 8.87 4.13 3.95
N ARG A 108 9.57 3.92 5.09
CA ARG A 108 11.03 3.79 5.10
C ARG A 108 11.54 2.60 4.27
N GLU A 109 10.83 1.47 4.29
CA GLU A 109 11.18 0.31 3.46
C GLU A 109 11.01 0.60 1.96
N ILE A 110 9.91 1.26 1.58
CA ILE A 110 9.64 1.68 0.19
C ILE A 110 10.73 2.64 -0.30
N ASP A 111 11.08 3.63 0.52
CA ASP A 111 12.11 4.62 0.18
C ASP A 111 13.50 4.00 0.07
N ARG A 112 13.84 3.08 0.97
CA ARG A 112 15.10 2.34 0.90
C ARG A 112 15.21 1.58 -0.41
N HIS A 113 14.13 0.90 -0.82
CA HIS A 113 14.10 0.20 -2.10
C HIS A 113 14.31 1.15 -3.29
N ARG A 114 13.64 2.31 -3.30
CA ARG A 114 13.87 3.34 -4.33
C ARG A 114 15.31 3.81 -4.37
N ASP A 115 15.93 4.03 -3.21
CA ASP A 115 17.31 4.52 -3.12
C ASP A 115 18.33 3.49 -3.64
N LEU A 116 18.04 2.19 -3.50
CA LEU A 116 18.88 1.11 -4.05
C LEU A 116 18.88 1.05 -5.58
N LEU A 117 17.89 1.65 -6.26
CA LEU A 117 17.86 1.69 -7.73
C LEU A 117 18.85 2.68 -8.35
N ARG A 118 19.59 3.43 -7.52
CA ARG A 118 20.59 4.42 -7.94
C ARG A 118 22.04 4.01 -7.66
N SER A 119 22.29 2.78 -7.23
CA SER A 119 23.65 2.22 -7.08
C SER A 119 24.19 1.67 -8.39
#